data_AF-A0A960XT23-F1
#
_entry.id   AF-A0A960XT23-F1
#
_cell.length_a   1.000
_cell.length_b   1.000
_cell.length_c   1.000
_cell.angle_alpha   90.00
_cell.angle_beta   90.00
_cell.angle_gamma   90.00
#
_symmetry.space_group_name_H-M   'P 1'
#
loop_
_entity.id
_entity.type
_entity.pdbx_description
1 polymer ?
#
loop_
_entity_poly.entity_id
_entity_poly.type
_entity_poly.pdbx_seq_one_letter_code
_entity_poly.pdbx_strand_id
1 'polypeptide(L)'
;LLVLLVAYGSLILARGTAPLEFVIRVLIGWVFHLRDAGLPVVMGNAGALWFPLACLALAGWMAHRFLVWWAAARNRTWRPGTSACLVALFVLASASAIAMSGVFHQMMWLAGSKIVESNRRTNLTMAINNLRQLWLVVMDFEAEHGRHAESLEELVAIQPDVAPLIYLRTLDDESPPERVAYLRPDDASFPAPLFVGPWIDGKVPVAFTDGSVRSVSAKEATRLLAGKPAESPADE
;
A
#
# COMPACT_ATOMS: atom_id res chain seq x y z
N LEU A 1 -31.41 -5.49 -21.62
CA LEU A 1 -31.84 -4.78 -20.38
C LEU A 1 -33.05 -5.44 -19.73
N LEU A 2 -34.18 -5.61 -20.43
CA LEU A 2 -35.39 -6.25 -19.88
C LEU A 2 -35.16 -7.69 -19.42
N VAL A 3 -34.45 -8.51 -20.21
CA VAL A 3 -34.10 -9.90 -19.85
C VAL A 3 -33.15 -9.97 -18.64
N LEU A 4 -32.24 -9.00 -18.50
CA LEU A 4 -31.35 -8.89 -17.34
C LEU A 4 -32.11 -8.42 -16.10
N LEU A 5 -33.06 -7.49 -16.24
CA LEU A 5 -33.93 -7.04 -15.15
C LEU A 5 -34.90 -8.13 -14.69
N VAL A 6 -35.43 -8.92 -15.63
CA VAL A 6 -36.30 -10.06 -15.33
C VAL A 6 -35.49 -11.18 -14.69
N ALA A 7 -34.30 -11.52 -15.21
CA ALA A 7 -33.42 -12.54 -14.63
C ALA A 7 -32.95 -12.15 -13.21
N TYR A 8 -32.53 -10.89 -13.03
CA TYR A 8 -32.12 -10.33 -11.74
C TYR A 8 -33.30 -10.24 -10.75
N GLY A 9 -34.48 -9.82 -11.22
CA GLY A 9 -35.72 -9.82 -10.45
C GLY A 9 -36.17 -11.22 -10.03
N SER A 10 -36.05 -12.22 -10.91
CA SER A 10 -36.34 -13.61 -10.58
C SER A 10 -35.31 -14.23 -9.63
N LEU A 11 -34.04 -13.79 -9.68
CA LEU A 11 -33.01 -14.22 -8.73
C LEU A 11 -33.25 -13.63 -7.33
N ILE A 12 -33.73 -12.38 -7.25
CA ILE A 12 -34.11 -11.70 -6.00
C ILE A 12 -35.34 -12.36 -5.36
N LEU A 13 -36.34 -12.75 -6.16
CA LEU A 13 -37.53 -13.44 -5.68
C LEU A 13 -37.25 -14.90 -5.26
N ALA A 14 -36.27 -15.57 -5.87
CA ALA A 14 -35.97 -16.98 -5.61
C ALA A 14 -35.07 -17.23 -4.37
N ARG A 15 -34.45 -16.21 -3.76
CA ARG A 15 -33.42 -16.40 -2.72
C ARG A 15 -33.49 -15.46 -1.50
N GLY A 16 -34.71 -15.13 -1.06
CA GLY A 16 -34.93 -14.47 0.24
C GLY A 16 -34.54 -13.00 0.27
N THR A 17 -34.90 -12.31 1.34
CA THR A 17 -34.80 -10.85 1.52
C THR A 17 -33.37 -10.28 1.51
N ALA A 18 -32.33 -11.11 1.43
CA ALA A 18 -30.92 -10.72 1.54
C ALA A 18 -30.42 -9.67 0.53
N PRO A 19 -30.72 -9.72 -0.79
CA PRO A 19 -30.27 -8.70 -1.72
C PRO A 19 -31.05 -7.39 -1.54
N LEU A 20 -32.32 -7.45 -1.13
CA LEU A 20 -33.09 -6.26 -0.78
C LEU A 20 -32.54 -5.61 0.49
N GLU A 21 -32.23 -6.41 1.51
CA GLU A 21 -31.61 -5.98 2.75
C GLU A 21 -30.22 -5.37 2.50
N PHE A 22 -29.42 -5.96 1.61
CA PHE A 22 -28.14 -5.41 1.20
C PHE A 22 -28.30 -4.02 0.56
N VAL A 23 -29.21 -3.87 -0.41
CA VAL A 23 -29.48 -2.58 -1.06
C VAL A 23 -29.96 -1.55 -0.03
N ILE A 24 -30.87 -1.91 0.88
CA ILE A 24 -31.38 -1.02 1.92
C ILE A 24 -30.24 -0.60 2.87
N ARG A 25 -29.43 -1.54 3.35
CA ARG A 25 -28.29 -1.25 4.25
C ARG A 25 -27.25 -0.37 3.56
N VAL A 26 -26.98 -0.59 2.28
CA VAL A 26 -26.08 0.26 1.49
C VAL A 26 -26.65 1.67 1.35
N LEU A 27 -27.93 1.82 0.97
CA LEU A 27 -28.56 3.13 0.81
C LEU A 27 -28.62 3.90 2.14
N ILE A 28 -29.03 3.24 3.23
CA ILE A 28 -29.09 3.83 4.57
C ILE A 28 -27.67 4.20 5.05
N GLY A 29 -26.70 3.30 4.88
CA GLY A 29 -25.31 3.55 5.23
C GLY A 29 -24.73 4.75 4.49
N TRP A 30 -25.07 4.92 3.20
CA TRP A 30 -24.68 6.10 2.42
C TRP A 30 -25.30 7.39 2.94
N VAL A 31 -26.56 7.38 3.38
CA VAL A 31 -27.20 8.58 3.96
C VAL A 31 -26.51 9.00 5.25
N PHE A 32 -26.19 8.06 6.14
CA PHE A 32 -25.45 8.36 7.38
C PHE A 32 -24.01 8.80 7.08
N HIS A 33 -23.33 8.12 6.17
CA HIS A 33 -21.98 8.51 5.76
C HIS A 33 -21.94 9.91 5.15
N LEU A 34 -22.90 10.25 4.28
CA LEU A 34 -23.01 11.59 3.72
C LEU A 34 -23.29 12.61 4.81
N ARG A 35 -24.13 12.31 5.80
CA ARG A 35 -24.41 13.19 6.94
C ARG A 35 -23.16 13.47 7.77
N ASP A 36 -22.38 12.43 8.06
CA ASP A 36 -21.28 12.52 9.01
C ASP A 36 -19.97 12.96 8.35
N ALA A 37 -19.71 12.57 7.11
CA ALA A 37 -18.44 12.81 6.42
C ALA A 37 -18.50 13.91 5.34
N GLY A 38 -19.62 14.08 4.64
CA GLY A 38 -19.68 14.92 3.42
C GLY A 38 -20.48 16.21 3.54
N LEU A 39 -21.62 16.15 4.21
CA LEU A 39 -22.59 17.25 4.31
C LEU A 39 -22.04 18.51 5.00
N PRO A 40 -21.25 18.44 6.09
CA PRO A 40 -20.72 19.64 6.73
C PRO A 40 -19.78 20.44 5.81
N VAL A 41 -18.96 19.74 5.02
CA VAL A 41 -17.99 20.34 4.10
C VAL A 41 -18.70 20.95 2.88
N VAL A 42 -19.68 20.23 2.33
CA VAL A 42 -20.44 20.70 1.16
C VAL A 42 -21.39 21.84 1.54
N MET A 43 -22.03 21.79 2.71
CA MET A 43 -22.90 22.87 3.17
C MET A 43 -22.14 24.13 3.57
N GLY A 44 -20.91 24.00 4.08
CA GLY A 44 -20.03 25.15 4.33
C GLY A 44 -19.65 25.93 3.07
N ASN A 45 -19.74 25.30 1.89
CA ASN A 45 -19.48 25.94 0.60
C ASN A 45 -20.56 25.60 -0.44
N ALA A 46 -21.83 25.83 -0.10
CA ALA A 46 -22.94 25.67 -1.03
C ALA A 46 -22.76 26.52 -2.32
N GLY A 47 -21.97 27.61 -2.25
CA GLY A 47 -21.53 28.41 -3.40
C GLY A 47 -20.86 27.57 -4.50
N ALA A 48 -20.02 26.61 -4.12
CA ALA A 48 -19.33 25.74 -5.07
C ALA A 48 -20.28 24.79 -5.83
N LEU A 49 -21.47 24.51 -5.30
CA LEU A 49 -22.48 23.69 -6.00
C LEU A 49 -23.27 24.49 -7.04
N TRP A 50 -23.43 25.80 -6.85
CA TRP A 50 -24.25 26.61 -7.75
C TRP A 50 -23.68 26.69 -9.15
N PHE A 51 -22.36 26.80 -9.28
CA PHE A 51 -21.72 26.86 -10.59
C PHE A 51 -21.96 25.62 -11.46
N PRO A 52 -21.65 24.38 -11.01
CA PRO A 52 -21.93 23.18 -11.81
C PRO A 52 -23.43 22.96 -12.05
N LEU A 53 -24.30 23.31 -11.10
CA LEU A 53 -25.74 23.26 -11.30
C LEU A 53 -26.21 24.25 -12.38
N ALA A 54 -25.67 25.47 -12.38
CA ALA A 54 -25.96 26.47 -13.40
C ALA A 54 -25.44 26.04 -14.78
N CYS A 55 -24.23 25.49 -14.86
CA CYS A 55 -23.69 24.91 -16.09
C CYS A 55 -24.56 23.75 -16.60
N LEU A 56 -25.02 22.87 -15.72
CA LEU A 56 -25.89 21.75 -16.09
C LEU A 56 -27.26 22.26 -16.60
N ALA A 57 -27.85 23.25 -15.92
CA ALA A 57 -29.10 23.86 -16.35
C ALA A 57 -28.96 24.53 -17.72
N LEU A 58 -27.88 25.29 -17.93
CA LEU A 58 -27.57 25.93 -19.21
C LEU A 58 -27.35 24.91 -20.32
N ALA A 59 -26.56 23.86 -20.07
CA ALA A 59 -26.31 22.78 -21.02
C ALA A 59 -27.60 22.05 -21.38
N GLY A 60 -28.45 21.74 -20.39
CA GLY A 60 -29.76 21.12 -20.60
C GLY A 60 -30.69 22.01 -21.44
N TRP A 61 -30.70 23.31 -21.17
CA TRP A 61 -31.47 24.28 -21.95
C TRP A 61 -30.97 24.37 -23.41
N MET A 62 -29.66 24.51 -23.63
CA MET A 62 -29.08 24.54 -24.98
C MET A 62 -29.35 23.25 -25.75
N ALA A 63 -29.20 22.10 -25.11
CA ALA A 63 -29.51 20.79 -25.69
C ALA A 63 -31.00 20.70 -26.09
N HIS A 64 -31.92 21.16 -25.23
CA HIS A 64 -33.34 21.21 -25.57
C HIS A 64 -33.60 22.10 -26.79
N ARG A 65 -33.05 23.32 -26.82
CA ARG A 65 -33.22 24.25 -27.96
C ARG A 65 -32.70 23.65 -29.27
N PHE A 66 -31.55 23.00 -29.22
CA PHE A 66 -30.98 22.30 -30.36
C PHE A 66 -31.89 21.15 -30.85
N LEU A 67 -32.38 20.32 -29.94
CA LEU A 67 -33.25 19.19 -30.28
C LEU A 67 -34.62 19.63 -30.83
N VAL A 68 -35.18 20.74 -30.32
CA VAL A 68 -36.40 21.34 -30.87
C VAL A 68 -36.16 21.83 -32.30
N TRP A 69 -35.07 22.56 -32.53
CA TRP A 69 -34.69 23.01 -33.88
C TRP A 69 -34.49 21.83 -34.84
N TRP A 70 -33.77 20.80 -34.41
CA TRP A 70 -33.53 19.58 -35.19
C TRP A 70 -34.83 18.86 -35.54
N ALA A 71 -35.75 18.72 -34.58
CA ALA A 71 -37.02 18.05 -34.82
C ALA A 71 -37.90 18.85 -35.79
N ALA A 72 -37.94 20.17 -35.65
CA ALA A 72 -38.66 21.06 -36.56
C ALA A 72 -38.14 20.93 -38.01
N ALA A 73 -36.81 20.87 -38.19
CA ALA A 73 -36.19 20.64 -39.50
C ALA A 73 -36.58 19.30 -40.14
N ARG A 74 -37.11 18.36 -39.36
CA ARG A 74 -37.60 17.04 -39.82
C ARG A 74 -39.12 16.93 -39.79
N ASN A 75 -39.86 18.04 -39.69
CA ASN A 75 -41.33 18.07 -39.56
C ASN A 75 -41.85 17.21 -38.38
N ARG A 76 -41.09 17.14 -37.28
CA ARG A 76 -41.47 16.42 -36.05
C ARG A 76 -41.63 17.41 -34.90
N THR A 77 -42.51 17.07 -33.96
CA THR A 77 -42.65 17.82 -32.71
C THR A 77 -41.75 17.22 -31.63
N TRP A 78 -40.99 18.08 -30.95
CA TRP A 78 -40.13 17.66 -29.83
C TRP A 78 -40.74 18.07 -28.51
N ARG A 79 -40.86 17.13 -27.58
CA ARG A 79 -41.44 17.39 -26.26
C ARG A 79 -40.34 17.70 -25.23
N PRO A 80 -40.57 18.65 -24.31
CA PRO A 80 -39.59 18.96 -23.26
C PRO A 80 -39.28 17.75 -22.36
N GLY A 81 -40.28 16.90 -22.08
CA GLY A 81 -40.09 15.67 -21.31
C GLY A 81 -39.06 14.70 -21.92
N THR A 82 -38.97 14.62 -23.24
CA THR A 82 -37.95 13.80 -23.92
C THR A 82 -36.54 14.37 -23.72
N SER A 83 -36.40 15.70 -23.64
CA SER A 83 -35.11 16.35 -23.38
C SER A 83 -34.67 16.12 -21.95
N ALA A 84 -35.59 16.27 -21.00
CA ALA A 84 -35.32 15.99 -19.58
C ALA A 84 -34.87 14.54 -19.37
N CYS A 85 -35.50 13.58 -20.05
CA CYS A 85 -35.11 12.17 -20.02
C CYS A 85 -33.68 11.96 -20.55
N LEU A 86 -33.33 12.56 -21.70
CA LEU A 86 -31.98 12.45 -22.27
C LEU A 86 -30.91 13.07 -21.36
N VAL A 87 -31.18 14.26 -20.80
CA VAL A 87 -30.27 14.92 -19.85
C VAL A 87 -30.09 14.05 -18.60
N ALA A 88 -31.18 13.49 -18.05
CA ALA A 88 -31.10 12.61 -16.90
C ALA A 88 -30.26 11.35 -17.18
N LEU A 89 -30.43 10.72 -18.34
CA LEU A 89 -29.61 9.58 -18.75
C LEU A 89 -28.13 9.95 -18.88
N PHE A 90 -27.82 11.13 -19.42
CA PHE A 90 -26.45 11.60 -19.55
C PHE A 90 -25.79 11.89 -18.19
N VAL A 91 -26.53 12.51 -17.27
CA VAL A 91 -26.07 12.73 -15.88
C VAL A 91 -25.82 11.41 -15.18
N LEU A 92 -26.74 10.44 -15.30
CA LEU A 92 -26.57 9.10 -14.71
C LEU A 92 -25.37 8.36 -15.29
N ALA A 93 -25.16 8.41 -16.61
CA ALA A 93 -24.01 7.82 -17.26
C ALA A 93 -22.69 8.45 -16.78
N SER A 94 -22.67 9.79 -16.67
CA SER A 94 -21.50 10.53 -16.17
C SER A 94 -21.19 10.17 -14.71
N ALA A 95 -22.20 10.13 -13.85
CA ALA A 95 -22.05 9.72 -12.46
C ALA A 95 -21.54 8.28 -12.33
N SER A 96 -22.06 7.37 -13.17
CA SER A 96 -21.60 5.98 -13.22
C SER A 96 -20.13 5.88 -13.65
N ALA A 97 -19.72 6.67 -14.65
CA ALA A 97 -18.33 6.71 -15.11
C ALA A 97 -17.37 7.24 -14.03
N ILE A 98 -17.75 8.30 -13.31
CA ILE A 98 -16.96 8.83 -12.18
C ILE A 98 -16.84 7.78 -11.08
N ALA A 99 -17.95 7.11 -10.72
CA ALA A 99 -17.93 6.04 -9.72
C ALA A 99 -17.02 4.87 -10.15
N MET A 100 -17.12 4.42 -11.40
CA MET A 100 -16.23 3.37 -11.94
C MET A 100 -14.77 3.80 -11.95
N SER A 101 -14.45 5.06 -12.27
CA SER A 101 -13.09 5.59 -12.19
C SER A 101 -12.54 5.52 -10.76
N GLY A 102 -13.37 5.81 -9.75
CA GLY A 102 -12.99 5.67 -8.35
C GLY A 102 -12.69 4.22 -7.97
N VAL A 103 -13.55 3.29 -8.37
CA VAL A 103 -13.32 1.84 -8.16
C VAL A 103 -12.03 1.38 -8.86
N PHE A 104 -11.84 1.77 -10.12
CA PHE A 104 -10.65 1.40 -10.88
C PHE A 104 -9.38 1.97 -10.26
N HIS A 105 -9.42 3.22 -9.79
CA HIS A 105 -8.30 3.83 -9.07
C HIS A 105 -7.94 3.04 -7.80
N GLN A 106 -8.93 2.68 -6.99
CA GLN A 106 -8.72 1.85 -5.80
C GLN A 106 -8.20 0.46 -6.15
N MET A 107 -8.73 -0.17 -7.21
CA MET A 107 -8.24 -1.45 -7.71
C MET A 107 -6.79 -1.38 -8.17
N MET A 108 -6.41 -0.32 -8.90
CA MET A 108 -5.03 -0.11 -9.35
C MET A 108 -4.09 0.16 -8.17
N TRP A 109 -4.53 0.95 -7.19
CA TRP A 109 -3.77 1.17 -5.96
C TRP A 109 -3.55 -0.14 -5.19
N LEU A 110 -4.60 -0.96 -5.04
CA LEU A 110 -4.51 -2.27 -4.40
C LEU A 110 -3.69 -3.28 -5.20
N ALA A 111 -3.73 -3.22 -6.53
CA ALA A 111 -2.90 -4.05 -7.39
C ALA A 111 -1.42 -3.68 -7.23
N GLY A 112 -1.11 -2.38 -7.08
CA GLY A 112 0.23 -1.89 -6.76
C GLY A 112 0.68 -2.19 -5.33
N SER A 113 -0.24 -2.23 -4.36
CA SER A 113 0.10 -2.38 -2.93
C SER A 113 0.57 -3.79 -2.54
N LYS A 114 0.34 -4.82 -3.36
CA LYS A 114 0.94 -6.16 -3.18
C LYS A 114 2.47 -6.15 -3.21
N ILE A 115 3.08 -5.08 -3.71
CA ILE A 115 4.54 -4.88 -3.68
C ILE A 115 5.04 -4.66 -2.25
N VAL A 116 4.22 -4.08 -1.36
CA VAL A 116 4.65 -3.74 0.02
C VAL A 116 4.91 -4.99 0.86
N GLU A 117 4.12 -6.06 0.70
CA GLU A 117 4.31 -7.31 1.45
C GLU A 117 5.44 -8.17 0.87
N SER A 118 5.70 -8.07 -0.45
CA SER A 118 6.90 -8.65 -1.07
C SER A 118 8.17 -7.94 -0.60
N ASN A 119 8.15 -6.62 -0.48
CA ASN A 119 9.29 -5.83 -0.02
C ASN A 119 9.67 -6.16 1.43
N ARG A 120 8.72 -6.52 2.32
CA ARG A 120 9.07 -6.87 3.71
C ARG A 120 9.96 -8.11 3.81
N ARG A 121 9.54 -9.21 3.18
CA ARG A 121 10.33 -10.45 3.14
C ARG A 121 11.60 -10.28 2.32
N THR A 122 11.54 -9.50 1.24
CA THR A 122 12.71 -9.22 0.41
C THR A 122 13.75 -8.39 1.15
N ASN A 123 13.35 -7.36 1.91
CA ASN A 123 14.28 -6.52 2.68
C ASN A 123 14.98 -7.32 3.80
N LEU A 124 14.24 -8.15 4.55
CA LEU A 124 14.87 -9.02 5.55
C LEU A 124 15.82 -10.05 4.92
N THR A 125 15.43 -10.63 3.78
CA THR A 125 16.28 -11.60 3.05
C THR A 125 17.55 -10.93 2.51
N MET A 126 17.42 -9.72 1.94
CA MET A 126 18.55 -8.92 1.48
C MET A 126 19.47 -8.53 2.64
N ALA A 127 18.91 -8.13 3.78
CA ALA A 127 19.69 -7.83 4.98
C ALA A 127 20.49 -9.03 5.47
N ILE A 128 19.88 -10.22 5.52
CA ILE A 128 20.57 -11.48 5.86
C ILE A 128 21.70 -11.77 4.87
N ASN A 129 21.46 -11.59 3.57
CA ASN A 129 22.48 -11.81 2.55
C ASN A 129 23.64 -10.82 2.65
N ASN A 130 23.35 -9.54 2.88
CA ASN A 130 24.37 -8.50 3.06
C ASN A 130 25.21 -8.76 4.32
N LEU A 131 24.60 -9.17 5.44
CA LEU A 131 25.33 -9.56 6.64
C LEU A 131 26.22 -10.79 6.40
N ARG A 132 25.77 -11.76 5.59
CA ARG A 132 26.59 -12.91 5.22
C ARG A 132 27.79 -12.49 4.36
N GLN A 133 27.60 -11.56 3.42
CA GLN A 133 28.70 -11.01 2.63
C GLN A 133 29.70 -10.22 3.50
N LEU A 134 29.21 -9.39 4.42
CA LEU A 134 30.06 -8.70 5.39
C LEU A 134 30.85 -9.66 6.27
N TRP A 135 30.23 -10.76 6.71
CA TRP A 135 30.92 -11.80 7.45
C TRP A 135 32.08 -12.39 6.66
N LEU A 136 31.87 -12.76 5.39
CA LEU A 136 32.93 -13.28 4.52
C LEU A 136 34.09 -12.30 4.39
N VAL A 137 33.79 -11.02 4.18
CA VAL A 137 34.81 -9.96 4.08
C VAL A 137 35.64 -9.84 5.36
N VAL A 138 35.04 -9.95 6.54
CA VAL A 138 35.79 -9.93 7.81
C VAL A 138 36.69 -11.15 7.96
N MET A 139 36.21 -12.33 7.57
CA MET A 139 37.00 -13.56 7.62
C MET A 139 38.17 -13.51 6.63
N ASP A 140 37.95 -12.99 5.42
CA ASP A 140 39.00 -12.79 4.42
C ASP A 140 40.05 -11.79 4.95
N PHE A 141 39.60 -10.68 5.55
CA PHE A 141 40.48 -9.70 6.18
C PHE A 141 41.34 -10.32 7.29
N GLU A 142 40.73 -11.12 8.17
CA GLU A 142 41.43 -11.82 9.25
C GLU A 142 42.45 -12.82 8.72
N ALA A 143 42.09 -13.59 7.70
CA ALA A 143 43.00 -14.55 7.06
C ALA A 143 44.22 -13.87 6.44
N GLU A 144 44.04 -12.67 5.85
CA GLU A 144 45.13 -11.90 5.23
C GLU A 144 46.02 -11.17 6.26
N HIS A 145 45.42 -10.61 7.31
CA HIS A 145 46.11 -9.69 8.23
C HIS A 145 46.44 -10.31 9.60
N GLY A 146 45.94 -11.52 9.87
CA GLY A 146 46.14 -12.23 11.14
C GLY A 146 45.46 -11.56 12.35
N ARG A 147 44.52 -10.64 12.11
CA ARG A 147 43.75 -9.94 13.14
C ARG A 147 42.37 -9.55 12.61
N HIS A 148 41.41 -9.38 13.51
CA HIS A 148 40.12 -8.77 13.14
C HIS A 148 40.28 -7.27 12.86
N ALA A 149 39.40 -6.74 12.00
CA ALA A 149 39.29 -5.31 11.78
C ALA A 149 38.83 -4.60 13.07
N GLU A 150 39.38 -3.42 13.34
CA GLU A 150 39.01 -2.59 14.50
C GLU A 150 37.68 -1.89 14.27
N SER A 151 37.33 -1.63 13.01
CA SER A 151 36.13 -0.92 12.60
C SER A 151 35.68 -1.33 11.20
N LEU A 152 34.41 -1.04 10.88
CA LEU A 152 33.91 -1.24 9.51
C LEU A 152 34.55 -0.26 8.52
N GLU A 153 34.97 0.92 8.98
CA GLU A 153 35.67 1.93 8.19
C GLU A 153 37.01 1.40 7.68
N GLU A 154 37.70 0.60 8.48
CA GLU A 154 38.93 -0.06 8.08
C GLU A 154 38.69 -1.03 6.90
N LEU A 155 37.60 -1.81 6.95
CA LEU A 155 37.22 -2.70 5.86
C LEU A 155 36.87 -1.92 4.59
N VAL A 156 36.15 -0.80 4.72
CA VAL A 156 35.78 0.07 3.59
C VAL A 156 37.01 0.73 2.97
N ALA A 157 38.02 1.09 3.78
CA ALA A 157 39.24 1.70 3.28
C ALA A 157 40.04 0.74 2.38
N ILE A 158 39.95 -0.57 2.64
CA ILE A 158 40.67 -1.62 1.89
C ILE A 158 39.81 -2.15 0.74
N GLN A 159 38.51 -2.34 0.96
CA GLN A 159 37.55 -2.81 -0.02
C GLN A 159 36.34 -1.85 -0.10
N PRO A 160 36.39 -0.83 -0.97
CA PRO A 160 35.32 0.17 -1.09
C PRO A 160 33.94 -0.41 -1.44
N ASP A 161 33.90 -1.56 -2.12
CA ASP A 161 32.67 -2.26 -2.52
C ASP A 161 31.86 -2.80 -1.33
N VAL A 162 32.42 -2.78 -0.12
CA VAL A 162 31.76 -3.17 1.12
C VAL A 162 30.85 -2.06 1.67
N ALA A 163 31.09 -0.81 1.28
CA ALA A 163 30.35 0.35 1.79
C ALA A 163 28.82 0.21 1.65
N PRO A 164 28.25 -0.27 0.52
CA PRO A 164 26.81 -0.46 0.37
C PRO A 164 26.23 -1.55 1.30
N LEU A 165 27.04 -2.52 1.75
CA LEU A 165 26.59 -3.63 2.58
C LEU A 165 26.40 -3.20 4.05
N ILE A 166 27.09 -2.16 4.47
CA ILE A 166 27.07 -1.61 5.85
C ILE A 166 25.77 -0.86 6.13
N TYR A 167 25.07 -0.38 5.10
CA TYR A 167 23.83 0.36 5.23
C TYR A 167 22.65 -0.47 4.77
N LEU A 168 21.75 -0.80 5.70
CA LEU A 168 20.58 -1.62 5.46
C LEU A 168 19.32 -0.76 5.49
N ARG A 169 18.42 -0.96 4.51
CA ARG A 169 17.13 -0.27 4.49
C ARG A 169 16.18 -0.87 5.52
N THR A 170 15.49 0.00 6.24
CA THR A 170 14.37 -0.38 7.12
C THR A 170 13.09 -0.53 6.31
N LEU A 171 11.98 -0.89 6.97
CA LEU A 171 10.67 -1.05 6.32
C LEU A 171 10.06 0.25 5.81
N ASP A 172 10.49 1.38 6.36
CA ASP A 172 9.99 2.68 6.01
C ASP A 172 10.86 3.27 4.90
N ASP A 173 10.34 3.28 3.67
CA ASP A 173 11.07 3.78 2.49
C ASP A 173 11.41 5.28 2.60
N GLU A 174 10.76 6.01 3.53
CA GLU A 174 11.07 7.41 3.83
C GLU A 174 12.21 7.58 4.86
N SER A 175 12.55 6.52 5.60
CA SER A 175 13.62 6.55 6.59
C SER A 175 14.99 6.29 5.93
N PRO A 176 16.05 7.03 6.33
CA PRO A 176 17.38 6.81 5.78
C PRO A 176 17.90 5.40 6.13
N PRO A 177 18.75 4.78 5.29
CA PRO A 177 19.37 3.50 5.61
C PRO A 177 20.11 3.53 6.95
N GLU A 178 19.90 2.51 7.77
CA GLU A 178 20.55 2.38 9.07
C GLU A 178 21.84 1.58 8.95
N ARG A 179 22.81 1.93 9.79
CA ARG A 179 24.14 1.32 9.78
C ARG A 179 24.15 0.02 10.59
N VAL A 180 24.78 -1.03 10.07
CA VAL A 180 25.05 -2.27 10.79
C VAL A 180 26.01 -2.00 11.95
N ALA A 181 25.67 -2.51 13.14
CA ALA A 181 26.57 -2.50 14.29
C ALA A 181 27.55 -3.68 14.18
N TYR A 182 28.84 -3.36 14.18
CA TYR A 182 29.92 -4.36 14.26
C TYR A 182 30.33 -4.55 15.72
N LEU A 183 30.23 -5.79 16.17
CA LEU A 183 30.64 -6.20 17.51
C LEU A 183 31.94 -6.96 17.34
N ARG A 184 33.05 -6.33 17.73
CA ARG A 184 34.35 -6.99 17.69
C ARG A 184 34.27 -8.28 18.52
N PRO A 185 34.68 -9.43 17.98
CA PRO A 185 34.74 -10.65 18.76
C PRO A 185 35.86 -10.50 19.80
N ASP A 186 35.49 -10.47 21.07
CA ASP A 186 36.44 -10.71 22.16
C ASP A 186 36.69 -12.22 22.24
N ASP A 187 37.87 -12.65 22.73
CA ASP A 187 38.36 -14.05 22.79
C ASP A 187 37.43 -15.05 23.55
N ALA A 188 36.23 -14.65 23.97
CA ALA A 188 35.29 -15.44 24.75
C ALA A 188 34.22 -16.15 23.89
N SER A 189 34.37 -17.48 23.80
CA SER A 189 33.36 -18.54 23.55
C SER A 189 32.27 -18.31 22.49
N PHE A 190 32.33 -19.15 21.44
CA PHE A 190 31.43 -19.23 20.28
C PHE A 190 30.02 -19.78 20.61
N PRO A 191 28.98 -19.42 19.81
CA PRO A 191 28.96 -18.37 18.78
C PRO A 191 28.47 -17.02 19.32
N ALA A 192 29.31 -15.99 19.23
CA ALA A 192 29.01 -14.62 19.65
C ALA A 192 28.44 -13.81 18.47
N PRO A 193 27.56 -12.82 18.70
CA PRO A 193 27.09 -11.94 17.64
C PRO A 193 28.25 -11.07 17.13
N LEU A 194 28.50 -11.11 15.82
CA LEU A 194 29.52 -10.30 15.12
C LEU A 194 28.90 -9.05 14.48
N PHE A 195 27.71 -9.19 13.91
CA PHE A 195 26.97 -8.09 13.31
C PHE A 195 25.53 -8.06 13.74
N VAL A 196 25.01 -6.86 13.99
CA VAL A 196 23.60 -6.62 14.29
C VAL A 196 23.08 -5.57 13.32
N GLY A 197 22.15 -5.99 12.45
CA GLY A 197 21.47 -5.08 11.54
C GLY A 197 20.31 -4.32 12.20
N PRO A 198 19.61 -3.46 11.46
CA PRO A 198 18.51 -2.66 12.00
C PRO A 198 17.24 -3.48 12.21
N TRP A 199 16.26 -2.86 12.86
CA TRP A 199 14.95 -3.45 13.10
C TRP A 199 14.14 -3.54 11.79
N ILE A 200 13.86 -4.76 11.33
CA ILE A 200 13.12 -5.03 10.09
C ILE A 200 12.00 -6.02 10.40
N ASP A 201 10.75 -5.56 10.29
CA ASP A 201 9.53 -6.37 10.38
C ASP A 201 9.41 -7.20 11.66
N GLY A 202 9.69 -6.57 12.80
CA GLY A 202 9.60 -7.24 14.10
C GLY A 202 10.82 -8.09 14.45
N LYS A 203 11.83 -8.13 13.57
CA LYS A 203 13.03 -8.94 13.72
C LYS A 203 14.30 -8.13 13.50
N VAL A 204 15.41 -8.67 13.99
CA VAL A 204 16.75 -8.11 13.83
C VAL A 204 17.62 -9.16 13.16
N PRO A 205 18.20 -8.90 11.98
CA PRO A 205 19.15 -9.82 11.37
C PRO A 205 20.48 -9.74 12.12
N VAL A 206 21.01 -10.89 12.53
CA VAL A 206 22.24 -11.02 13.32
C VAL A 206 23.14 -12.05 12.65
N ALA A 207 24.40 -11.69 12.44
CA ALA A 207 25.45 -12.62 12.03
C ALA A 207 26.34 -12.96 13.21
N PHE A 208 26.77 -14.21 13.30
CA PHE A 208 27.55 -14.75 14.41
C PHE A 208 28.96 -15.11 13.96
N THR A 209 29.86 -15.30 14.92
CA THR A 209 31.26 -15.66 14.66
C THR A 209 31.43 -17.03 13.97
N ASP A 210 30.43 -17.91 14.06
CA ASP A 210 30.42 -19.23 13.38
C ASP A 210 29.96 -19.17 11.91
N GLY A 211 29.67 -17.97 11.39
CA GLY A 211 29.18 -17.77 10.02
C GLY A 211 27.68 -18.01 9.85
N SER A 212 26.97 -18.36 10.92
CA SER A 212 25.51 -18.38 10.89
C SER A 212 24.97 -16.95 10.83
N VAL A 213 23.90 -16.76 10.04
CA VAL A 213 23.16 -15.50 9.95
C VAL A 213 21.69 -15.84 10.08
N ARG A 214 21.02 -15.26 11.09
CA ARG A 214 19.59 -15.50 11.35
C ARG A 214 18.89 -14.22 11.81
N SER A 215 17.58 -14.20 11.62
CA SER A 215 16.73 -13.13 12.16
C SER A 215 16.24 -13.53 13.55
N VAL A 216 16.48 -12.68 14.55
CA VAL A 216 16.05 -12.88 15.95
C VAL A 216 14.98 -11.85 16.34
N SER A 217 14.26 -12.08 17.43
CA SER A 217 13.31 -11.09 17.97
C SER A 217 14.03 -9.90 18.62
N ALA A 218 13.33 -8.77 18.88
CA ALA A 218 13.91 -7.63 19.63
C ALA A 218 14.49 -8.07 20.96
N LYS A 219 13.71 -8.86 21.68
CA LYS A 219 14.04 -9.30 23.03
C LYS A 219 15.31 -10.13 23.01
N GLU A 220 15.46 -11.01 22.03
CA GLU A 220 16.66 -11.82 21.84
C GLU A 220 17.85 -10.96 21.39
N ALA A 221 17.67 -10.04 20.45
CA ALA A 221 18.72 -9.10 20.03
C ALA A 221 19.27 -8.29 21.21
N THR A 222 18.40 -7.74 22.06
CA THR A 222 18.82 -7.01 23.27
C THR A 222 19.56 -7.90 24.27
N ARG A 223 19.19 -9.18 24.37
CA ARG A 223 19.91 -10.15 25.22
C ARG A 223 21.31 -10.44 24.68
N LEU A 224 21.41 -10.66 23.37
CA LEU A 224 22.68 -10.90 22.67
C LEU A 224 23.63 -9.69 22.84
N LEU A 225 23.10 -8.47 22.67
CA LEU A 225 23.84 -7.23 22.92
C LEU A 225 24.27 -7.06 24.38
N ALA A 226 23.54 -7.63 25.32
CA ALA A 226 23.89 -7.65 26.75
C ALA A 226 24.88 -8.78 27.11
N GLY A 227 25.42 -9.51 26.13
CA GLY A 227 26.37 -10.62 26.35
C GLY A 227 25.73 -11.89 26.93
N LYS A 228 24.40 -12.04 26.86
CA LYS A 228 23.73 -13.26 27.31
C LYS A 228 23.68 -14.28 26.14
N PRO A 229 23.86 -15.58 26.42
CA PRO A 229 23.80 -16.61 25.38
C PRO A 229 22.40 -16.65 24.73
N ALA A 230 22.38 -17.02 23.45
CA ALA A 230 21.15 -17.24 22.71
C ALA A 230 20.31 -18.34 23.37
N GLU A 231 18.97 -18.19 23.37
CA GLU A 231 18.11 -19.30 23.76
C GLU A 231 18.19 -20.41 22.72
N SER A 232 18.28 -21.65 23.20
CA SER A 232 18.21 -22.81 22.32
C SER A 232 16.83 -22.80 21.66
N PRO A 233 16.72 -23.03 20.34
CA PRO A 233 15.43 -23.09 19.64
C PRO A 233 14.55 -24.28 20.07
N ALA A 234 14.94 -25.04 21.09
CA ALA A 234 14.18 -26.16 21.64
C ALA A 234 13.14 -25.76 22.71
N ASP A 235 13.11 -24.50 23.14
CA ASP A 235 12.23 -24.01 24.22
C ASP A 235 11.04 -23.14 23.74
N GLU A 236 10.79 -23.07 22.41
CA GLU A 236 9.56 -22.51 21.80
C GLU A 236 8.64 -23.61 21.24
#